data_AF-A0A376TJ52-F1
#
_entry.id   AF-A0A376TJ52-F1
#
_cell.length_a   1.000
_cell.length_b   1.000
_cell.length_c   1.000
_cell.angle_alpha   90.00
_cell.angle_beta   90.00
_cell.angle_gamma   90.00
#
_symmetry.space_group_name_H-M   'P 1'
#
loop_
_entity.id
_entity.type
_entity.pdbx_description
1 polymer ?
#
loop_
_entity_poly.entity_id
_entity_poly.type
_entity_poly.pdbx_seq_one_letter_code
_entity_poly.pdbx_strand_id
1 'polypeptide(L)'
;MYLAHEGINAQISVPASNVETFRAQLYAFDPALEGLRLNIALDDDGKSFWVLRMKVRDRIVADGIDDPHFDASNVGEYLQAAEVNAMLDDPDALFIDMRNHYEYEVGHFENALEIPADTFREQLPKAVEMMQAHKDKKNRHVLHRRHSL
;
A
#
# COMPACT_ATOMS: atom_id res chain seq x y z
N MET A 1 -3.51 5.15 13.54
CA MET A 1 -4.09 3.79 13.39
C MET A 1 -5.57 3.88 13.08
N TYR A 2 -6.01 3.14 12.08
CA TYR A 2 -7.42 2.95 11.74
C TYR A 2 -7.84 1.52 12.05
N LEU A 3 -9.02 1.40 12.65
CA LEU A 3 -9.67 0.15 13.00
C LEU A 3 -11.00 0.11 12.28
N ALA A 4 -11.29 -0.99 11.59
CA ALA A 4 -12.59 -1.25 10.99
C ALA A 4 -12.95 -2.73 11.17
N HIS A 5 -14.19 -3.10 10.86
CA HIS A 5 -14.62 -4.51 10.95
C HIS A 5 -13.79 -5.45 10.05
N GLU A 6 -13.26 -4.92 8.94
CA GLU A 6 -12.41 -5.67 8.00
C GLU A 6 -10.93 -5.78 8.44
N GLY A 7 -10.48 -5.03 9.46
CA GLY A 7 -9.12 -5.14 9.98
C GLY A 7 -8.49 -3.86 10.53
N ILE A 8 -7.16 -3.79 10.42
CA ILE A 8 -6.33 -2.73 11.02
C ILE A 8 -5.38 -2.17 9.95
N ASN A 9 -5.32 -0.84 9.83
CA ASN A 9 -4.26 -0.14 9.10
C ASN A 9 -3.51 0.78 10.06
N ALA A 10 -2.21 0.51 10.26
CA ALA A 10 -1.42 1.15 11.28
C ALA A 10 0.03 1.35 10.85
N GLN A 11 0.54 2.53 11.19
CA GLN A 11 1.96 2.82 11.31
C GLN A 11 2.17 3.33 12.74
N ILE A 12 3.21 2.84 13.40
CA ILE A 12 3.55 3.14 14.79
C ILE A 12 5.07 3.25 14.92
N SER A 13 5.53 4.11 15.82
CA SER A 13 6.92 4.06 16.31
C SER A 13 6.94 3.37 17.65
N VAL A 14 7.80 2.37 17.78
CA VAL A 14 8.03 1.62 19.03
C VAL A 14 9.50 1.76 19.39
N PRO A 15 9.85 2.10 20.64
CA PRO A 15 11.24 2.11 21.06
C PRO A 15 11.90 0.76 20.78
N ALA A 16 13.13 0.77 20.25
CA ALA A 16 13.83 -0.45 19.82
C ALA A 16 13.87 -1.53 20.92
N SER A 17 14.06 -1.13 22.18
CA SER A 17 14.06 -2.02 23.35
C SER A 17 12.73 -2.75 23.59
N ASN A 18 11.63 -2.22 23.05
CA ASN A 18 10.27 -2.72 23.28
C ASN A 18 9.69 -3.45 22.06
N VAL A 19 10.39 -3.49 20.93
CA VAL A 19 9.88 -4.09 19.68
C VAL A 19 9.51 -5.56 19.85
N GLU A 20 10.36 -6.35 20.52
CA GLU A 20 10.09 -7.78 20.73
C GLU A 20 8.93 -8.02 21.70
N THR A 21 8.85 -7.22 22.78
CA THR A 21 7.71 -7.27 23.71
C THR A 21 6.41 -6.90 23.01
N PHE A 22 6.42 -5.84 22.20
CA PHE A 22 5.27 -5.42 21.41
C PHE A 22 4.84 -6.51 20.43
N ARG A 23 5.80 -7.12 19.71
CA ARG A 23 5.53 -8.22 18.77
C ARG A 23 4.87 -9.41 19.48
N ALA A 24 5.42 -9.83 20.62
CA ALA A 24 4.87 -10.93 21.40
C ALA A 24 3.43 -10.64 21.87
N GLN A 25 3.17 -9.42 22.37
CA GLN A 25 1.83 -9.01 22.77
C GLN A 25 0.85 -8.97 21.59
N LEU A 26 1.28 -8.47 20.44
CA LEU A 26 0.47 -8.41 19.23
C LEU A 26 0.08 -9.81 18.76
N TYR A 27 1.03 -10.74 18.70
CA TYR A 27 0.78 -12.11 18.26
C TYR A 27 -0.10 -12.90 19.25
N ALA A 28 0.00 -12.61 20.54
CA ALA A 28 -0.83 -13.26 21.56
C ALA A 28 -2.24 -12.66 21.71
N PHE A 29 -2.49 -11.49 21.13
CA PHE A 29 -3.76 -10.77 21.30
C PHE A 29 -4.93 -11.46 20.57
N ASP A 30 -4.70 -11.92 19.35
CA ASP A 30 -5.69 -12.61 18.53
C ASP A 30 -5.00 -13.59 17.56
N PRO A 31 -5.50 -14.82 17.36
CA PRO A 31 -4.91 -15.77 16.41
C PRO A 31 -4.74 -15.23 14.99
N ALA A 32 -5.61 -14.30 14.53
CA ALA A 32 -5.48 -13.66 13.22
C ALA A 32 -4.25 -12.75 13.10
N LEU A 33 -3.63 -12.38 14.22
CA LEU A 33 -2.43 -11.54 14.28
C LEU A 33 -1.14 -12.36 14.49
N GLU A 34 -1.25 -13.66 14.76
CA GLU A 34 -0.09 -14.53 14.94
C GLU A 34 0.76 -14.56 13.65
N GLY A 35 2.04 -14.23 13.77
CA GLY A 35 2.96 -14.21 12.63
C GLY A 35 2.72 -13.06 11.64
N LEU A 36 1.95 -12.04 12.02
CA LEU A 36 1.77 -10.83 11.21
C LEU A 36 3.14 -10.26 10.82
N ARG A 37 3.34 -10.08 9.51
CA ARG A 37 4.56 -9.45 8.98
C ARG A 37 4.60 -7.98 9.39
N LEU A 38 5.59 -7.63 10.21
CA LEU A 38 5.89 -6.25 10.58
C LEU A 38 6.93 -5.69 9.59
N ASN A 39 6.59 -4.62 8.89
CA ASN A 39 7.56 -3.88 8.08
C ASN A 39 8.31 -2.91 9.01
N ILE A 40 9.56 -3.22 9.33
CA ILE A 40 10.40 -2.41 10.21
C ILE A 40 11.30 -1.53 9.34
N ALA A 41 11.19 -0.20 9.50
CA ALA A 41 12.18 0.72 8.95
C ALA A 41 13.32 0.95 9.95
N LEU A 42 14.54 1.06 9.42
CA LEU A 42 15.78 1.11 10.19
C LEU A 42 16.23 2.54 10.54
N ASP A 43 15.65 3.57 9.91
CA ASP A 43 16.13 4.95 9.98
C ASP A 43 14.99 5.87 10.45
N ASP A 44 14.91 6.10 11.75
CA ASP A 44 14.01 7.08 12.38
C ASP A 44 14.82 7.87 13.40
N ASP A 45 14.84 9.20 13.29
CA ASP A 45 15.51 10.09 14.25
C ASP A 45 14.69 10.29 15.54
N GLY A 46 13.67 9.44 15.74
CA GLY A 46 12.81 9.37 16.91
C GLY A 46 11.62 10.33 16.85
N LYS A 47 11.30 10.91 15.68
CA LYS A 47 10.31 12.00 15.55
C LYS A 47 9.06 11.64 14.75
N SER A 48 8.93 10.40 14.27
CA SER A 48 7.88 10.04 13.31
C SER A 48 6.44 10.21 13.84
N PHE A 49 6.17 9.97 15.14
CA PHE A 49 4.84 10.18 15.73
C PHE A 49 4.89 10.80 17.13
N TRP A 50 4.16 11.91 17.33
CA TRP A 50 4.08 12.61 18.60
C TRP A 50 3.11 11.97 19.62
N VAL A 51 2.03 11.37 19.12
CA VAL A 51 0.97 10.79 19.95
C VAL A 51 0.38 9.55 19.28
N LEU A 52 -0.06 8.58 20.09
CA LEU A 52 -0.88 7.48 19.60
C LEU A 52 -2.29 8.00 19.30
N ARG A 53 -2.70 7.95 18.02
CA ARG A 53 -4.06 8.28 17.60
C ARG A 53 -4.72 7.09 16.92
N MET A 54 -5.79 6.61 17.54
CA MET A 54 -6.62 5.52 17.04
C MET A 54 -7.98 6.08 16.61
N LYS A 55 -8.49 5.64 15.45
CA LYS A 55 -9.82 6.01 14.98
C LYS A 55 -10.56 4.77 14.47
N VAL A 56 -11.78 4.58 14.93
CA VAL A 56 -12.71 3.62 14.34
C VAL A 56 -13.27 4.21 13.05
N ARG A 57 -13.33 3.38 12.01
CA ARG A 57 -13.76 3.72 10.66
C ARG A 57 -14.62 2.58 10.13
N ASP A 58 -15.47 2.89 9.15
CA ASP A 58 -16.24 1.86 8.45
C ASP A 58 -15.31 0.97 7.61
N ARG A 59 -14.22 1.56 7.08
CA ARG A 59 -13.16 0.90 6.31
C ARG A 59 -11.77 1.37 6.70
N ILE A 60 -10.77 0.49 6.59
CA ILE A 60 -9.37 0.82 6.83
C ILE A 60 -8.71 1.57 5.68
N VAL A 61 -9.28 1.49 4.47
CA VAL A 61 -8.91 2.28 3.28
C VAL A 61 -10.17 2.91 2.69
N ALA A 62 -10.10 4.20 2.34
CA ALA A 62 -11.20 4.92 1.69
C ALA A 62 -11.11 4.74 0.15
N ASP A 63 -11.42 3.54 -0.33
CA ASP A 63 -11.42 3.17 -1.74
C ASP A 63 -12.67 3.63 -2.50
N GLY A 64 -13.78 3.86 -1.79
CA GLY A 64 -15.07 4.23 -2.38
C GLY A 64 -15.71 3.15 -3.22
N ILE A 65 -15.32 1.88 -3.02
CA ILE A 65 -15.90 0.72 -3.71
C ILE A 65 -17.17 0.29 -2.97
N ASP A 66 -18.34 0.55 -3.53
CA ASP A 66 -19.63 0.17 -2.92
C ASP A 66 -20.16 -1.19 -3.44
N ASP A 67 -19.26 -2.06 -3.95
CA ASP A 67 -19.61 -3.40 -4.43
C ASP A 67 -19.52 -4.45 -3.31
N PRO A 68 -20.63 -5.08 -2.89
CA PRO A 68 -20.62 -6.12 -1.86
C PRO A 68 -19.93 -7.42 -2.30
N HIS A 69 -19.64 -7.60 -3.60
CA HIS A 69 -18.88 -8.73 -4.13
C HIS A 69 -17.38 -8.46 -4.22
N PHE A 70 -16.93 -7.24 -3.91
CA PHE A 70 -15.51 -6.92 -3.88
C PHE A 70 -14.82 -7.65 -2.72
N ASP A 71 -13.77 -8.40 -3.04
CA ASP A 71 -12.94 -9.11 -2.07
C ASP A 71 -11.51 -8.55 -2.13
N ALA A 72 -11.13 -7.80 -1.09
CA ALA A 72 -9.79 -7.22 -0.97
C ALA A 72 -8.67 -8.28 -0.83
N SER A 73 -9.02 -9.54 -0.56
CA SER A 73 -8.06 -10.65 -0.55
C SER A 73 -7.75 -11.19 -1.94
N ASN A 74 -8.58 -10.89 -2.95
CA ASN A 74 -8.35 -11.24 -4.34
C ASN A 74 -7.33 -10.28 -4.97
N VAL A 75 -6.06 -10.56 -4.71
CA VAL A 75 -4.92 -9.74 -5.11
C VAL A 75 -4.28 -10.29 -6.39
N GLY A 76 -3.74 -9.39 -7.21
CA GLY A 76 -2.93 -9.75 -8.36
C GLY A 76 -1.58 -10.33 -7.98
N GLU A 77 -0.76 -10.63 -8.99
CA GLU A 77 0.60 -11.11 -8.81
C GLU A 77 1.51 -10.02 -8.22
N TYR A 78 2.25 -10.36 -7.17
CA TYR A 78 3.22 -9.45 -6.56
C TYR A 78 4.58 -9.64 -7.21
N LEU A 79 5.10 -8.57 -7.80
CA LEU A 79 6.45 -8.52 -8.33
C LEU A 79 7.46 -8.21 -7.22
N GLN A 80 8.56 -8.94 -7.20
CA GLN A 80 9.75 -8.63 -6.44
C GLN A 80 10.52 -7.48 -7.09
N ALA A 81 11.38 -6.82 -6.31
CA ALA A 81 12.18 -5.69 -6.81
C ALA A 81 13.02 -6.05 -8.05
N ALA A 82 13.57 -7.26 -8.11
CA ALA A 82 14.35 -7.72 -9.26
C ALA A 82 13.50 -7.86 -10.53
N GLU A 83 12.24 -8.28 -10.39
CA GLU A 83 11.31 -8.43 -11.52
C GLU A 83 10.86 -7.07 -12.04
N VAL A 84 10.54 -6.14 -11.12
CA VAL A 84 10.25 -4.75 -11.50
C VAL A 84 11.43 -4.14 -12.25
N ASN A 85 12.66 -4.28 -11.74
CA ASN A 85 13.85 -3.75 -12.41
C ASN A 85 14.07 -4.34 -13.80
N ALA A 86 13.86 -5.65 -13.98
CA ALA A 86 13.98 -6.28 -15.29
C ALA A 86 12.94 -5.80 -16.30
N MET A 87 11.76 -5.37 -15.82
CA MET A 87 10.67 -4.84 -16.63
C MET A 87 10.81 -3.35 -16.95
N LEU A 88 11.68 -2.59 -16.26
CA LEU A 88 11.88 -1.17 -16.56
C LEU A 88 12.40 -0.93 -17.98
N ASP A 89 13.16 -1.88 -18.52
CA ASP A 89 13.70 -1.84 -19.88
C ASP A 89 12.74 -2.41 -20.93
N ASP A 90 11.59 -2.96 -20.53
CA ASP A 90 10.59 -3.55 -21.43
C ASP A 90 9.63 -2.46 -21.96
N PRO A 91 9.65 -2.11 -23.26
CA PRO A 91 8.75 -1.09 -23.83
C PRO A 91 7.27 -1.52 -23.79
N ASP A 92 7.00 -2.82 -23.70
CA ASP A 92 5.63 -3.36 -23.59
C ASP A 92 5.13 -3.38 -22.15
N ALA A 93 5.98 -3.05 -21.16
CA ALA A 93 5.55 -2.86 -19.78
C ALA A 93 4.76 -1.55 -19.63
N LEU A 94 3.76 -1.59 -18.76
CA LEU A 94 3.04 -0.41 -18.30
C LEU A 94 3.04 -0.40 -16.79
N PHE A 95 3.60 0.66 -16.22
CA PHE A 95 3.56 0.92 -14.79
C PHE A 95 2.58 2.06 -14.52
N ILE A 96 1.64 1.83 -13.61
CA ILE A 96 0.70 2.85 -13.15
C ILE A 96 1.00 3.12 -11.68
N ASP A 97 1.38 4.34 -11.34
CA ASP A 97 1.66 4.74 -9.96
C ASP A 97 0.37 5.18 -9.26
N MET A 98 -0.01 4.43 -8.22
CA MET A 98 -1.22 4.67 -7.41
C MET A 98 -0.95 5.49 -6.15
N ARG A 99 0.23 6.13 -6.03
CA ARG A 99 0.55 7.02 -4.92
C ARG A 99 -0.04 8.42 -5.15
N ASN A 100 0.04 9.27 -4.13
CA ASN A 100 -0.40 10.66 -4.29
C ASN A 100 0.60 11.46 -5.15
N HIS A 101 0.14 12.60 -5.68
CA HIS A 101 0.93 13.46 -6.57
C HIS A 101 2.28 13.90 -5.97
N TYR A 102 2.30 14.24 -4.67
CA TYR A 102 3.54 14.64 -4.01
C TYR A 102 4.58 13.51 -3.97
N GLU A 103 4.15 12.28 -3.67
CA GLU A 103 5.04 11.11 -3.67
C GLU A 103 5.57 10.77 -5.07
N TYR A 104 4.76 11.00 -6.10
CA TYR A 104 5.16 10.81 -7.50
C TYR A 104 6.25 11.83 -7.91
N GLU A 105 6.05 13.11 -7.58
CA GLU A 105 6.99 14.20 -7.87
C GLU A 105 8.33 14.05 -7.14
N VAL A 106 8.32 13.52 -5.90
CA VAL A 106 9.56 13.24 -5.15
C VAL A 106 10.40 12.16 -5.84
N GLY A 107 9.76 11.19 -6.50
CA GLY A 107 10.45 10.16 -7.26
C GLY A 107 9.54 9.02 -7.70
N HIS A 108 9.66 8.64 -8.97
CA HIS A 108 8.93 7.56 -9.61
C HIS A 108 9.83 6.78 -10.57
N PHE A 109 9.38 5.60 -11.01
CA PHE A 109 10.08 4.84 -12.03
C PHE A 109 9.94 5.52 -13.40
N GLU A 110 11.00 5.45 -14.20
CA GLU A 110 10.97 5.99 -15.55
C GLU A 110 9.83 5.35 -16.36
N ASN A 111 9.04 6.18 -17.05
CA ASN A 111 7.85 5.79 -17.81
C ASN A 111 6.63 5.30 -16.98
N ALA A 112 6.66 5.40 -15.64
CA ALA A 112 5.46 5.19 -14.86
C ALA A 112 4.41 6.28 -15.17
N LEU A 113 3.14 5.88 -15.26
CA LEU A 113 2.03 6.80 -15.47
C LEU A 113 1.44 7.20 -14.11
N GLU A 114 1.36 8.51 -13.89
CA GLU A 114 0.61 9.08 -12.78
C GLU A 114 -0.89 9.13 -13.09
N ILE A 115 -1.73 8.94 -12.06
CA ILE A 115 -3.16 9.22 -12.14
C ILE A 115 -3.46 10.54 -11.41
N PRO A 116 -3.87 11.60 -12.14
CA PRO A 116 -4.18 12.89 -11.53
C PRO A 116 -5.48 12.79 -10.72
N ALA A 117 -5.35 12.69 -9.40
CA ALA A 117 -6.45 12.72 -8.45
C ALA A 117 -5.94 13.01 -7.04
N ASP A 118 -6.78 13.65 -6.24
CA ASP A 118 -6.43 14.07 -4.87
C ASP A 118 -6.69 12.96 -3.85
N THR A 119 -7.53 11.98 -4.20
CA THR A 119 -7.91 10.88 -3.32
C THR A 119 -7.81 9.53 -4.02
N PHE A 120 -7.51 8.49 -3.24
CA PHE A 120 -7.46 7.11 -3.73
C PHE A 120 -8.80 6.66 -4.34
N ARG A 121 -9.92 7.10 -3.75
CA ARG A 121 -11.28 6.89 -4.29
C ARG A 121 -11.45 7.42 -5.72
N GLU A 122 -10.85 8.55 -6.03
CA GLU A 122 -10.89 9.13 -7.38
C GLU A 122 -9.87 8.47 -8.33
N GLN A 123 -8.72 8.02 -7.80
CA GLN A 123 -7.69 7.34 -8.59
C GLN A 123 -8.15 5.99 -9.12
N LEU A 124 -8.86 5.21 -8.30
CA LEU A 124 -9.22 3.82 -8.64
C LEU A 124 -10.00 3.67 -9.97
N PRO A 125 -11.11 4.39 -10.21
CA PRO A 125 -11.83 4.29 -11.49
C PRO A 125 -10.97 4.69 -12.69
N LYS A 126 -10.17 5.75 -12.54
CA LYS A 126 -9.27 6.25 -13.59
C LYS A 126 -8.16 5.24 -13.92
N ALA A 127 -7.63 4.54 -12.90
CA ALA A 127 -6.66 3.46 -13.08
C ALA A 127 -7.24 2.33 -13.94
N VAL A 128 -8.49 1.94 -13.67
CA VAL A 128 -9.19 0.91 -14.44
C VAL A 128 -9.36 1.35 -15.88
N GLU A 129 -9.83 2.57 -16.14
CA GLU A 129 -9.96 3.14 -17.48
C GLU A 129 -8.61 3.16 -18.23
N MET A 130 -7.54 3.60 -17.57
CA MET A 130 -6.19 3.64 -18.12
C MET A 130 -5.69 2.23 -18.48
N MET A 131 -5.90 1.24 -17.60
CA MET A 131 -5.57 -0.16 -17.89
C MET A 131 -6.38 -0.71 -19.06
N GLN A 132 -7.66 -0.31 -19.18
CA GLN A 132 -8.51 -0.74 -20.28
C GLN A 132 -8.08 -0.14 -21.63
N ALA A 133 -7.57 1.09 -21.64
CA ALA A 133 -7.01 1.72 -22.84
C ALA A 133 -5.72 1.04 -23.32
N HIS A 134 -5.00 0.35 -22.42
CA HIS A 134 -3.75 -0.34 -22.72
C HIS A 134 -3.91 -1.87 -22.71
N LYS A 135 -5.11 -2.39 -23.07
CA LYS A 135 -5.42 -3.82 -23.10
C LYS A 135 -4.49 -4.65 -24.00
N ASP A 136 -3.86 -4.02 -24.98
CA ASP A 136 -2.97 -4.69 -25.93
C ASP A 136 -1.53 -4.83 -25.42
N LYS A 137 -1.14 -4.10 -24.36
CA LYS A 137 0.16 -4.30 -23.71
C LYS A 137 0.19 -5.64 -22.97
N LYS A 138 1.26 -6.41 -23.18
CA LYS A 138 1.43 -7.75 -22.59
C LYS A 138 1.60 -7.71 -21.07
N ASN A 139 2.33 -6.72 -20.56
CA ASN A 139 2.75 -6.64 -19.17
C ASN A 139 2.18 -5.37 -18.53
N ARG A 140 0.99 -5.46 -17.93
CA ARG A 140 0.36 -4.34 -17.21
C ARG A 140 0.53 -4.54 -15.71
N HIS A 141 1.23 -3.63 -15.06
CA HIS A 141 1.49 -3.69 -13.64
C HIS A 141 1.08 -2.40 -12.94
N VAL A 142 0.34 -2.56 -11.85
CA VAL A 142 -0.02 -1.44 -10.98
C VAL A 142 1.03 -1.35 -9.90
N LEU A 143 1.77 -0.25 -9.87
CA LEU A 143 2.68 0.07 -8.79
C LEU A 143 1.89 0.71 -7.68
N HIS A 144 1.69 -0.08 -6.62
CA HIS A 144 1.17 0.42 -5.37
C HIS A 144 2.15 0.05 -4.26
N ARG A 145 2.74 1.07 -3.63
CA ARG A 145 3.57 0.83 -2.45
C ARG A 145 2.64 0.41 -1.32
N ARG A 146 2.71 -0.86 -0.88
CA ARG A 146 2.31 -1.16 0.51
C ARG A 146 3.17 -0.24 1.36
N HIS A 147 2.56 0.69 2.10
CA HIS A 147 3.26 1.63 2.96
C HIS A 147 4.34 0.86 3.75
N SER A 148 5.58 1.06 3.31
CA SER A 148 6.80 0.50 3.86
C SER A 148 7.77 1.67 3.91
N LEU A 149 7.48 2.50 4.90
CA LEU A 149 8.35 3.41 5.62
C LEU A 149 8.00 3.25 7.10
#